data_AF-A0A225V6Q5-F1
#
_entry.id   AF-A0A225V6Q5-F1
#
_cell.length_a   1.000
_cell.length_b   1.000
_cell.length_c   1.000
_cell.angle_alpha   90.00
_cell.angle_beta   90.00
_cell.angle_gamma   90.00
#
_symmetry.space_group_name_H-M   'P 1'
#
loop_
_entity.id
_entity.type
_entity.pdbx_description
1 polymer ?
#
loop_
_entity_poly.entity_id
_entity_poly.type
_entity_poly.pdbx_seq_one_letter_code
_entity_poly.pdbx_strand_id
1 'polypeptide(L)'
;MALFYDCWKNRGEVLDRLQQLLDDAEIQAEPERKAATHIQRLFRGQRVRATITNKTNAELMISRVFRGHLARLRCNRLRLDVEQSQRQAVLDFYASTIQKIIRGGQSRTHRLDFRTRKAYIGELAAKGDRMRQMLEENLRKQQEQEQIDSEKAAREELVNVTQDLHHLMSTQVVAGIYNSPMQPASATSFGVPVETHIRENARRIVSARLSAARTPSTLAPYPPSDKSTLQAAAPYDAVQRETRKQTKYHKLRRIGTSDFAAVYNPAQDNTRKRNASGINAGVEYVDEWRNPYKKRGVPRNKRDLLPQLSTLGRHPATPFYLTFGGNKSKVLANDRFDV
;
A
#
# COMPACT_ATOMS: atom_id res chain seq x y z
N MET A 1 -62.40 -70.99 103.23
CA MET A 1 -61.62 -71.05 104.48
C MET A 1 -60.15 -71.45 104.25
N ALA A 2 -59.84 -72.41 103.37
CA ALA A 2 -58.45 -72.83 103.09
C ALA A 2 -57.52 -71.69 102.61
N LEU A 3 -57.94 -70.89 101.62
CA LEU A 3 -57.13 -69.79 101.07
C LEU A 3 -56.75 -68.70 102.09
N PHE A 4 -57.62 -68.42 103.05
CA PHE A 4 -57.34 -67.44 104.11
C PHE A 4 -56.30 -67.99 105.09
N TYR A 5 -56.41 -69.28 105.43
CA TYR A 5 -55.46 -69.94 106.32
C TYR A 5 -54.07 -70.06 105.69
N ASP A 6 -53.98 -70.37 104.39
CA ASP A 6 -52.72 -70.41 103.65
C ASP A 6 -52.07 -69.02 103.55
N CYS A 7 -52.87 -67.98 103.31
CA CYS A 7 -52.40 -66.59 103.33
C CYS A 7 -51.92 -66.17 104.73
N TRP A 8 -52.64 -66.57 105.79
CA TRP A 8 -52.28 -66.26 107.17
C TRP A 8 -50.99 -66.98 107.61
N LYS A 9 -50.78 -68.21 107.15
CA LYS A 9 -49.57 -69.01 107.41
C LYS A 9 -48.35 -68.44 106.70
N ASN A 10 -48.52 -67.97 105.47
CA ASN A 10 -47.42 -67.44 104.64
C ASN A 10 -47.24 -65.92 104.77
N ARG A 11 -47.98 -65.24 105.66
CA ARG A 11 -47.96 -63.77 105.78
C ARG A 11 -46.57 -63.19 106.01
N GLY A 12 -45.72 -63.88 106.78
CA GLY A 12 -44.37 -63.41 107.10
C GLY A 12 -43.51 -63.38 105.83
N GLU A 13 -43.47 -64.50 105.11
CA GLU A 13 -42.74 -64.63 103.84
C GLU A 13 -43.24 -63.64 102.78
N VAL A 14 -44.56 -63.40 102.72
CA VAL A 14 -45.15 -62.42 101.79
C VAL A 14 -44.73 -61.00 102.14
N LEU A 15 -44.72 -60.64 103.43
CA LEU A 15 -44.27 -59.32 103.88
C LEU A 15 -42.76 -59.12 103.66
N ASP A 16 -41.95 -60.14 103.92
CA ASP A 16 -40.51 -60.10 103.66
C ASP A 16 -40.23 -59.97 102.16
N ARG A 17 -40.97 -60.69 101.32
CA ARG A 17 -40.86 -60.55 99.86
C ARG A 17 -41.29 -59.17 99.39
N LEU A 18 -42.35 -58.62 99.97
CA LEU A 18 -42.80 -57.26 99.68
C LEU A 18 -41.73 -56.23 100.07
N GLN A 19 -41.12 -56.38 101.25
CA GLN A 19 -40.05 -55.50 101.71
C GLN A 19 -38.83 -55.58 100.78
N GLN A 20 -38.41 -56.78 100.37
CA GLN A 20 -37.34 -56.95 99.37
C GLN A 20 -37.66 -56.24 98.05
N LEU A 21 -38.89 -56.34 97.56
CA LEU A 21 -39.31 -55.66 96.33
C LEU A 21 -39.32 -54.13 96.48
N LEU A 22 -39.65 -53.61 97.66
CA LEU A 22 -39.58 -52.18 97.94
C LEU A 22 -38.12 -51.70 98.01
N ASP A 23 -37.26 -52.42 98.73
CA ASP A 23 -35.83 -52.09 98.83
C ASP A 23 -35.13 -52.16 97.46
N ASP A 24 -35.44 -53.19 96.66
CA ASP A 24 -34.95 -53.31 95.29
C ASP A 24 -35.45 -52.15 94.41
N ALA A 25 -36.71 -51.75 94.55
CA ALA A 25 -37.27 -50.62 93.82
C ALA A 25 -36.60 -49.29 94.20
N GLU A 26 -36.30 -49.07 95.49
CA GLU A 26 -35.58 -47.88 95.95
C GLU A 26 -34.14 -47.85 95.43
N ILE A 27 -33.43 -48.98 95.45
CA ILE A 27 -32.06 -49.10 94.92
C ILE A 27 -32.03 -48.83 93.40
N GLN A 28 -33.03 -49.31 92.66
CA GLN A 28 -33.08 -49.18 91.20
C GLN A 28 -33.71 -47.86 90.69
N ALA A 29 -34.40 -47.09 91.54
CA ALA A 29 -35.07 -45.86 91.11
C ALA A 29 -34.14 -44.84 90.42
N GLU A 30 -32.95 -44.60 90.97
CA GLU A 30 -31.97 -43.68 90.40
C GLU A 30 -31.33 -44.16 89.09
N PRO A 31 -30.82 -45.40 88.97
CA PRO A 31 -30.29 -45.89 87.69
C PRO A 31 -31.36 -45.95 86.61
N GLU A 32 -32.60 -46.35 86.93
CA GLU A 32 -33.72 -46.33 85.98
C GLU A 32 -34.05 -44.91 85.51
N ARG A 33 -34.10 -43.94 86.43
CA ARG A 33 -34.32 -42.53 86.08
C ARG A 33 -33.21 -41.97 85.17
N LYS A 34 -31.95 -42.33 85.44
CA LYS A 34 -30.80 -41.95 84.59
C LYS A 34 -30.89 -42.60 83.21
N ALA A 35 -31.20 -43.90 83.14
CA ALA A 35 -31.38 -44.62 81.89
C ALA A 35 -32.53 -44.03 81.06
N ALA A 36 -33.68 -43.74 81.68
CA ALA A 36 -34.80 -43.07 81.04
C ALA A 36 -34.41 -41.68 80.50
N THR A 37 -33.67 -40.89 81.28
CA THR A 37 -33.17 -39.58 80.85
C THR A 37 -32.22 -39.71 79.65
N HIS A 38 -31.34 -40.71 79.65
CA HIS A 38 -30.44 -40.99 78.52
C HIS A 38 -31.21 -41.36 77.25
N ILE A 39 -32.18 -42.27 77.35
CA ILE A 39 -33.04 -42.66 76.21
C ILE A 39 -33.77 -41.44 75.67
N GLN A 40 -34.41 -40.65 76.54
CA GLN A 40 -35.13 -39.44 76.14
C GLN A 40 -34.20 -38.41 75.48
N ARG A 41 -33.01 -38.18 76.05
CA ARG A 41 -32.00 -37.27 75.49
C ARG A 41 -31.55 -37.72 74.10
N LEU A 42 -31.23 -39.00 73.94
CA LEU A 42 -30.81 -39.56 72.65
C LEU A 42 -31.91 -39.47 71.61
N PHE A 43 -33.14 -39.83 71.97
CA PHE A 43 -34.30 -39.77 71.07
C PHE A 43 -34.59 -38.33 70.62
N ARG A 44 -34.62 -37.37 71.54
CA ARG A 44 -34.82 -35.94 71.21
C ARG A 44 -33.72 -35.43 70.28
N GLY A 45 -32.46 -35.75 70.58
CA GLY A 45 -31.32 -35.38 69.74
C GLY A 45 -31.39 -36.01 68.34
N GLN A 46 -31.75 -37.29 68.25
CA GLN A 46 -31.90 -37.99 66.98
C GLN A 46 -33.00 -37.38 66.11
N ARG A 47 -34.15 -37.04 66.70
CA ARG A 47 -35.26 -36.41 66.00
C ARG A 47 -34.89 -35.04 65.43
N VAL A 48 -34.18 -34.22 66.21
CA VAL A 48 -33.70 -32.91 65.75
C VAL A 48 -32.69 -33.07 64.61
N ARG A 49 -31.68 -33.95 64.76
CA ARG A 49 -30.69 -34.20 63.71
C ARG A 49 -31.34 -34.70 62.42
N ALA A 50 -32.26 -35.66 62.49
CA ALA A 50 -32.99 -36.15 61.33
C ALA A 50 -33.77 -35.02 60.62
N THR A 51 -34.41 -34.14 61.39
CA THR A 51 -35.12 -32.98 60.85
C THR A 51 -34.17 -32.02 60.13
N ILE A 52 -33.01 -31.72 60.71
CA ILE A 52 -32.00 -30.85 60.10
C ILE A 52 -31.46 -31.48 58.82
N THR A 53 -31.06 -32.76 58.86
CA THR A 53 -30.55 -33.49 57.70
C THR A 53 -31.57 -33.50 56.55
N ASN A 54 -32.86 -33.70 56.84
CA ASN A 54 -33.90 -33.66 55.82
C ASN A 54 -34.01 -32.28 55.15
N LYS A 55 -33.93 -31.20 55.93
CA LYS A 55 -33.92 -29.83 55.39
C LYS A 55 -32.69 -29.56 54.54
N THR A 56 -31.50 -29.89 55.04
CA THR A 56 -30.24 -29.72 54.30
C THR A 56 -30.25 -30.52 52.99
N ASN A 57 -30.77 -31.76 53.00
CA ASN A 57 -30.90 -32.56 51.78
C ASN A 57 -31.85 -31.92 50.76
N ALA A 58 -32.97 -31.35 51.21
CA ALA A 58 -33.89 -30.63 50.33
C ALA A 58 -33.23 -29.38 49.73
N GLU A 59 -32.52 -28.58 50.54
CA GLU A 59 -31.78 -27.39 50.09
C GLU A 59 -30.69 -27.74 49.07
N LEU A 60 -29.94 -28.82 49.31
CA LEU A 60 -28.92 -29.33 48.39
C LEU A 60 -29.54 -29.78 47.07
N MET A 61 -30.68 -30.45 47.11
CA MET A 61 -31.38 -30.91 45.91
C MET A 61 -31.85 -29.73 45.06
N ILE A 62 -32.49 -28.73 45.68
CA ILE A 62 -32.91 -27.49 45.01
C ILE A 62 -31.70 -26.79 44.39
N SER A 63 -30.63 -26.59 45.17
CA SER A 63 -29.40 -25.94 44.72
C SER A 63 -28.75 -26.69 43.55
N ARG A 64 -28.70 -28.02 43.59
CA ARG A 64 -28.16 -28.88 42.53
C ARG A 64 -28.96 -28.72 41.24
N VAL A 65 -30.29 -28.80 41.33
CA VAL A 65 -31.18 -28.66 40.17
C VAL A 65 -31.06 -27.25 39.56
N PHE A 66 -31.02 -26.21 40.39
CA PHE A 66 -30.91 -24.83 39.94
C PHE A 66 -29.57 -24.54 39.25
N ARG A 67 -28.45 -24.97 39.84
CA ARG A 67 -27.12 -24.87 39.20
C ARG A 67 -27.10 -25.59 37.85
N GLY A 68 -27.71 -26.78 37.77
CA GLY A 68 -27.86 -27.51 36.52
C GLY A 68 -28.70 -26.76 35.48
N HIS A 69 -29.79 -26.10 35.90
CA HIS A 69 -30.63 -25.28 35.02
C HIS A 69 -29.84 -24.09 34.45
N LEU A 70 -29.10 -23.35 35.30
CA LEU A 70 -28.26 -22.25 34.86
C LEU A 70 -27.16 -22.70 33.89
N ALA A 71 -26.53 -23.84 34.15
CA ALA A 71 -25.53 -24.41 33.26
C ALA A 71 -26.13 -24.73 31.87
N ARG A 72 -27.32 -25.35 31.83
CA ARG A 72 -28.03 -25.62 30.57
C ARG A 72 -28.38 -24.34 29.81
N LEU A 73 -28.88 -23.31 30.50
CA LEU A 73 -29.14 -22.00 29.89
C LEU A 73 -27.87 -21.40 29.27
N ARG A 74 -26.73 -21.48 29.97
CA ARG A 74 -25.44 -21.00 29.45
C ARG A 74 -25.00 -21.80 28.24
N CYS A 75 -25.07 -23.13 28.28
CA CYS A 75 -24.71 -23.98 27.15
C CYS A 75 -25.61 -23.73 25.93
N ASN A 76 -26.91 -23.50 26.13
CA ASN A 76 -27.82 -23.17 25.05
C ASN A 76 -27.48 -21.82 24.40
N ARG A 77 -27.15 -20.80 25.19
CA ARG A 77 -26.68 -19.51 24.65
C ARG A 77 -25.40 -19.68 23.83
N LEU A 78 -24.39 -20.37 24.38
CA LEU A 78 -23.14 -20.62 23.67
C LEU A 78 -23.34 -21.42 22.38
N ARG A 79 -24.27 -22.39 22.37
CA ARG A 79 -24.62 -23.12 21.15
C ARG A 79 -25.22 -22.21 20.08
N LEU A 80 -26.15 -21.34 20.47
CA LEU A 80 -26.75 -20.37 19.56
C LEU A 80 -25.70 -19.39 19.02
N ASP A 81 -24.80 -18.90 19.87
CA ASP A 81 -23.73 -17.98 19.45
C ASP A 81 -22.79 -18.65 18.42
N VAL A 82 -22.43 -19.92 18.65
CA VAL A 82 -21.61 -20.70 17.71
C VAL A 82 -22.34 -20.91 16.38
N GLU A 83 -23.62 -21.28 16.41
CA GLU A 83 -24.42 -21.48 15.21
C GLU A 83 -24.57 -20.18 14.40
N GLN A 84 -24.82 -19.06 15.07
CA GLN A 84 -24.88 -17.74 14.45
C GLN A 84 -23.53 -17.35 13.83
N SER A 85 -22.42 -17.55 14.55
CA SER A 85 -21.08 -17.27 14.06
C SER A 85 -20.74 -18.10 12.82
N GLN A 86 -21.08 -19.40 12.83
CA GLN A 86 -20.89 -20.28 11.68
C GLN A 86 -21.71 -19.81 10.47
N ARG A 87 -22.99 -19.49 10.68
CA ARG A 87 -23.87 -18.97 9.61
C ARG A 87 -23.34 -17.67 9.03
N GLN A 88 -22.89 -16.75 9.90
CA GLN A 88 -22.32 -15.48 9.47
C GLN A 88 -21.04 -15.69 8.65
N ALA A 89 -20.13 -16.57 9.09
CA ALA A 89 -18.89 -16.86 8.36
C ALA A 89 -19.16 -17.40 6.94
N VAL A 90 -20.17 -18.25 6.77
CA VAL A 90 -20.58 -18.76 5.46
C VAL A 90 -21.09 -17.63 4.56
N LEU A 91 -21.94 -16.74 5.10
CA LEU A 91 -22.46 -15.61 4.35
C LEU A 91 -21.36 -14.60 3.98
N ASP A 92 -20.42 -14.35 4.89
CA ASP A 92 -19.28 -13.46 4.67
C ASP A 92 -18.37 -14.01 3.56
N PHE A 93 -18.15 -15.32 3.50
CA PHE A 93 -17.43 -15.97 2.40
C PHE A 93 -18.10 -15.71 1.04
N TYR A 94 -19.42 -15.94 0.94
CA TYR A 94 -20.15 -15.67 -0.31
C TYR A 94 -20.13 -14.19 -0.68
N ALA A 95 -20.34 -13.30 0.30
CA ALA A 95 -20.27 -11.87 0.09
C ALA A 95 -18.89 -11.45 -0.45
N SER A 96 -17.80 -11.97 0.13
CA SER A 96 -16.44 -11.67 -0.32
C SER A 96 -16.20 -12.13 -1.77
N THR A 97 -16.72 -13.29 -2.14
CA THR A 97 -16.60 -13.85 -3.50
C THR A 97 -17.36 -13.01 -4.51
N ILE A 98 -18.61 -12.65 -4.21
CA ILE A 98 -19.44 -11.77 -5.03
C ILE A 98 -18.76 -10.41 -5.21
N GLN A 99 -18.30 -9.81 -4.10
CA GLN A 99 -17.61 -8.52 -4.13
C GLN A 99 -16.32 -8.57 -4.96
N LYS A 100 -15.53 -9.65 -4.86
CA LYS A 100 -14.32 -9.84 -5.68
C LYS A 100 -14.65 -9.87 -7.17
N ILE A 101 -15.68 -10.61 -7.57
CA ILE A 101 -16.12 -10.71 -8.97
C ILE A 101 -16.56 -9.34 -9.48
N ILE A 102 -17.40 -8.63 -8.72
CA ILE A 102 -17.89 -7.30 -9.10
C ILE A 102 -16.75 -6.30 -9.21
N ARG A 103 -15.83 -6.25 -8.23
CA ARG A 103 -14.66 -5.36 -8.28
C ARG A 103 -13.76 -5.68 -9.48
N GLY A 104 -13.56 -6.96 -9.78
CA GLY A 104 -12.81 -7.40 -10.96
C GLY A 104 -13.48 -6.99 -12.28
N GLY A 105 -14.81 -7.14 -12.37
CA GLY A 105 -15.62 -6.63 -13.48
C GLY A 105 -15.45 -5.12 -13.65
N GLN A 106 -15.73 -4.35 -12.61
CA GLN A 106 -15.61 -2.89 -12.63
C GLN A 106 -14.22 -2.41 -13.06
N SER A 107 -13.15 -3.04 -12.54
CA SER A 107 -11.76 -2.69 -12.90
C SER A 107 -11.49 -2.87 -14.39
N ARG A 108 -11.89 -4.02 -14.96
CA ARG A 108 -11.68 -4.32 -16.39
C ARG A 108 -12.50 -3.44 -17.32
N THR A 109 -13.69 -3.01 -16.91
CA THR A 109 -14.55 -2.17 -17.76
C THR A 109 -14.22 -0.68 -17.65
N HIS A 110 -13.88 -0.18 -16.45
CA HIS A 110 -13.79 1.27 -16.21
C HIS A 110 -12.36 1.79 -15.98
N ARG A 111 -11.42 0.95 -15.51
CA ARG A 111 -10.06 1.39 -15.16
C ARG A 111 -9.00 0.89 -16.14
N LEU A 112 -9.13 -0.35 -16.59
CA LEU A 112 -8.17 -1.03 -17.46
C LEU A 112 -8.88 -1.57 -18.69
N ASP A 113 -9.46 -0.68 -19.49
CA ASP A 113 -10.04 -1.07 -20.76
C ASP A 113 -8.90 -1.46 -21.73
N PHE A 114 -8.83 -2.77 -22.01
CA PHE A 114 -7.84 -3.34 -22.91
C PHE A 114 -7.93 -2.76 -24.32
N ARG A 115 -9.16 -2.46 -24.79
CA ARG A 115 -9.38 -1.98 -26.16
C ARG A 115 -8.82 -0.58 -26.34
N THR A 116 -9.08 0.31 -25.38
CA THR A 116 -8.52 1.67 -25.39
C THR A 116 -7.00 1.65 -25.25
N ARG A 117 -6.44 0.80 -24.38
CA ARG A 117 -4.98 0.65 -24.28
C ARG A 117 -4.34 0.12 -25.56
N LYS A 118 -4.97 -0.87 -26.20
CA LYS A 118 -4.49 -1.43 -27.48
C LYS A 118 -4.52 -0.38 -28.59
N ALA A 119 -5.60 0.41 -28.67
CA ALA A 119 -5.71 1.51 -29.62
C ALA A 119 -4.61 2.56 -29.40
N TYR A 120 -4.39 2.99 -28.15
CA TYR A 120 -3.35 3.96 -27.81
C TYR A 120 -1.94 3.50 -28.19
N ILE A 121 -1.59 2.24 -27.90
CA ILE A 121 -0.27 1.69 -28.28
C ILE A 121 -0.14 1.64 -29.82
N GLY A 122 -1.21 1.25 -30.53
CA GLY A 122 -1.23 1.28 -32.00
C GLY A 122 -1.00 2.67 -32.57
N GLU A 123 -1.66 3.69 -32.02
CA GLU A 123 -1.44 5.08 -32.40
C GLU A 123 0.00 5.55 -32.13
N LEU A 124 0.57 5.17 -30.99
CA LEU A 124 1.94 5.52 -30.63
C LEU A 124 2.96 4.87 -31.58
N ALA A 125 2.75 3.60 -31.94
CA ALA A 125 3.55 2.90 -32.94
C ALA A 125 3.49 3.61 -34.29
N ALA A 126 2.28 3.92 -34.78
CA ALA A 126 2.10 4.64 -36.04
C ALA A 126 2.74 6.04 -36.04
N LYS A 127 2.70 6.76 -34.91
CA LYS A 127 3.42 8.05 -34.76
C LYS A 127 4.93 7.86 -34.80
N GLY A 128 5.45 6.81 -34.14
CA GLY A 128 6.86 6.45 -34.19
C GLY A 128 7.33 6.11 -35.61
N ASP A 129 6.54 5.37 -36.37
CA ASP A 129 6.84 5.03 -37.77
C ASP A 129 6.88 6.28 -38.65
N ARG A 130 5.90 7.17 -38.53
CA ARG A 130 5.90 8.45 -39.26
C ARG A 130 7.09 9.32 -38.90
N MET A 131 7.48 9.36 -37.62
CA MET A 131 8.65 10.12 -37.18
C MET A 131 9.94 9.54 -37.79
N ARG A 132 10.08 8.22 -37.82
CA ARG A 132 11.22 7.55 -38.46
C ARG A 132 11.31 7.86 -39.95
N GLN A 133 10.19 7.76 -40.67
CA GLN A 133 10.12 8.13 -42.10
C GLN A 133 10.52 9.59 -42.33
N MET A 134 9.99 10.51 -41.53
CA MET A 134 10.34 11.93 -41.62
C MET A 134 11.83 12.19 -41.33
N LEU A 135 12.41 11.48 -40.36
CA LEU A 135 13.84 11.59 -40.04
C LEU A 135 14.71 11.03 -41.18
N GLU A 136 14.32 9.92 -41.79
CA GLU A 136 15.00 9.35 -42.96
C GLU A 136 14.96 10.29 -44.16
N GLU A 137 13.81 10.89 -44.46
CA GLU A 137 13.68 11.89 -45.53
C GLU A 137 14.52 13.14 -45.27
N ASN A 138 14.51 13.64 -44.04
CA ASN A 138 15.33 14.80 -43.67
C ASN A 138 16.82 14.50 -43.76
N LEU A 139 17.24 13.30 -43.35
CA LEU A 139 18.63 12.86 -43.47
C LEU A 139 19.06 12.81 -44.95
N ARG A 140 18.21 12.26 -45.83
CA ARG A 140 18.49 12.24 -47.28
C ARG A 140 18.66 13.64 -47.85
N LYS A 141 17.75 14.56 -47.50
CA LYS A 141 17.85 15.97 -47.93
C LYS A 141 19.11 16.65 -47.42
N GLN A 142 19.53 16.37 -46.18
CA GLN A 142 20.78 16.89 -45.64
C GLN A 142 21.99 16.35 -46.41
N GLN A 143 22.02 15.05 -46.69
CA GLN A 143 23.10 14.44 -47.46
C GLN A 143 23.18 14.99 -48.89
N GLU A 144 22.04 15.18 -49.57
CA GLU A 144 21.99 15.81 -50.88
C GLU A 144 22.50 17.25 -50.84
N GLN A 145 22.09 18.02 -49.83
CA GLN A 145 22.52 19.40 -49.65
C GLN A 145 24.02 19.49 -49.35
N GLU A 146 24.54 18.63 -48.45
CA GLU A 146 25.96 18.52 -48.15
C GLU A 146 26.78 18.14 -49.38
N GLN A 147 26.29 17.22 -50.22
CA GLN A 147 26.93 16.88 -51.48
C GLN A 147 26.99 18.09 -52.42
N ILE A 148 25.87 18.78 -52.62
CA ILE A 148 25.82 19.99 -53.46
C ILE A 148 26.76 21.07 -52.93
N ASP A 149 26.79 21.31 -51.63
CA ASP A 149 27.62 22.33 -51.01
C ASP A 149 29.10 21.94 -51.07
N SER A 150 29.44 20.65 -50.92
CA SER A 150 30.79 20.14 -51.12
C SER A 150 31.27 20.27 -52.58
N GLU A 151 30.41 19.98 -53.56
CA GLU A 151 30.72 20.16 -54.98
C GLU A 151 30.91 21.64 -55.33
N LYS A 152 30.08 22.53 -54.77
CA LYS A 152 30.24 23.98 -54.92
C LYS A 152 31.55 24.47 -54.31
N ALA A 153 31.86 24.07 -53.08
CA ALA A 153 33.11 24.43 -52.41
C ALA A 153 34.32 23.95 -53.22
N ALA A 154 34.30 22.71 -53.71
CA ALA A 154 35.37 22.18 -54.56
C ALA A 154 35.50 22.92 -55.91
N ARG A 155 34.39 23.39 -56.49
CA ARG A 155 34.41 24.25 -57.69
C ARG A 155 34.95 25.65 -57.39
N GLU A 156 34.60 26.24 -56.25
CA GLU A 156 35.13 27.54 -55.81
C GLU A 156 36.63 27.45 -55.53
N GLU A 157 37.09 26.39 -54.87
CA GLU A 157 38.51 26.10 -54.69
C GLU A 157 39.23 25.96 -56.04
N LEU A 158 38.66 25.24 -57.00
CA LEU A 158 39.20 25.13 -58.35
C LEU A 158 39.34 26.52 -59.01
N VAL A 159 38.33 27.38 -58.88
CA VAL A 159 38.37 28.75 -59.42
C VAL A 159 39.49 29.56 -58.76
N ASN A 160 39.61 29.48 -57.43
CA ASN A 160 40.64 30.16 -56.66
C ASN A 160 42.07 29.70 -56.99
N VAL A 161 42.25 28.43 -57.35
CA VAL A 161 43.55 27.91 -57.78
C VAL A 161 43.85 28.31 -59.23
N THR A 162 42.86 28.19 -60.13
CA THR A 162 43.06 28.38 -61.58
C THR A 162 43.21 29.83 -62.01
N GLN A 163 42.78 30.80 -61.21
CA GLN A 163 42.94 32.23 -61.51
C GLN A 163 44.40 32.67 -61.75
N ASP A 164 45.34 32.06 -61.03
CA ASP A 164 46.76 32.43 -61.09
C ASP A 164 47.56 31.61 -62.13
N LEU A 165 46.94 30.57 -62.71
CA LEU A 165 47.62 29.60 -63.59
C LEU A 165 47.51 29.93 -65.08
N HIS A 166 47.11 31.14 -65.45
CA HIS A 166 46.93 31.55 -66.86
C HIS A 166 48.24 31.48 -67.68
N HIS A 167 49.40 31.56 -67.03
CA HIS A 167 50.72 31.41 -67.66
C HIS A 167 51.04 29.96 -68.06
N LEU A 168 50.29 28.97 -67.55
CA LEU A 168 50.46 27.55 -67.88
C LEU A 168 49.59 27.11 -69.08
N MET A 169 48.83 28.04 -69.65
CA MET A 169 47.93 27.80 -70.77
C MET A 169 48.66 27.76 -72.12
N SER A 170 48.08 27.07 -73.08
CA SER A 170 48.55 27.08 -74.47
C SER A 170 48.36 28.45 -75.09
N THR A 171 49.39 28.88 -75.80
CA THR A 171 49.35 30.01 -76.73
C THR A 171 49.16 29.48 -78.14
N GLN A 172 48.92 30.37 -79.11
CA GLN A 172 48.74 29.98 -80.52
C GLN A 172 49.99 29.30 -81.11
N VAL A 173 51.18 29.59 -80.56
CA VAL A 173 52.48 29.09 -81.08
C VAL A 173 53.05 27.97 -80.20
N VAL A 174 52.78 27.98 -78.90
CA VAL A 174 53.36 27.03 -77.92
C VAL A 174 52.26 26.38 -77.09
N ALA A 175 52.24 25.04 -77.07
CA ALA A 175 51.33 24.24 -76.26
C ALA A 175 51.61 24.43 -74.74
N GLY A 176 50.55 24.57 -73.95
CA GLY A 176 50.61 24.72 -72.50
C GLY A 176 50.83 23.40 -71.79
N ILE A 177 51.16 23.45 -70.50
CA ILE A 177 51.49 22.24 -69.72
C ILE A 177 50.32 21.25 -69.70
N TYR A 178 49.09 21.76 -69.64
CA TYR A 178 47.87 20.95 -69.57
C TYR A 178 47.34 20.46 -70.93
N ASN A 179 48.00 20.83 -72.04
CA ASN A 179 47.62 20.45 -73.40
C ASN A 179 48.87 20.15 -74.26
N SER A 180 49.78 19.37 -73.68
CA SER A 180 51.03 18.97 -74.33
C SER A 180 50.80 17.81 -75.32
N PRO A 181 51.37 17.84 -76.54
CA PRO A 181 51.20 16.78 -77.53
C PRO A 181 51.82 15.44 -77.12
N MET A 182 52.64 15.42 -76.06
CA MET A 182 53.23 14.20 -75.50
C MET A 182 52.40 13.58 -74.36
N GLN A 183 51.33 14.25 -73.90
CA GLN A 183 50.43 13.69 -72.90
C GLN A 183 49.20 13.04 -73.57
N PRO A 184 48.93 11.75 -73.35
CA PRO A 184 47.85 11.04 -74.04
C PRO A 184 46.44 11.39 -73.54
N ALA A 185 46.31 12.05 -72.39
CA ALA A 185 45.03 12.49 -71.84
C ALA A 185 45.18 13.86 -71.16
N SER A 186 44.36 14.83 -71.54
CA SER A 186 44.31 16.14 -70.87
C SER A 186 43.77 15.99 -69.46
N ALA A 187 44.45 16.54 -68.46
CA ALA A 187 43.96 16.57 -67.08
C ALA A 187 42.54 17.17 -67.04
N THR A 188 41.59 16.45 -66.47
CA THR A 188 40.16 16.80 -66.48
C THR A 188 39.67 16.99 -65.05
N SER A 189 38.98 18.09 -64.76
CA SER A 189 38.30 18.34 -63.48
C SER A 189 36.81 18.57 -63.72
N PHE A 190 35.96 17.87 -62.95
CA PHE A 190 34.50 17.87 -63.14
C PHE A 190 34.06 17.55 -64.58
N GLY A 191 34.75 16.61 -65.25
CA GLY A 191 34.43 16.19 -66.63
C GLY A 191 34.82 17.19 -67.73
N VAL A 192 35.47 18.30 -67.37
CA VAL A 192 35.92 19.35 -68.30
C VAL A 192 37.44 19.51 -68.21
N PRO A 193 38.18 19.69 -69.33
CA PRO A 193 39.63 19.86 -69.30
C PRO A 193 40.06 21.02 -68.38
N VAL A 194 41.13 20.84 -67.62
CA VAL A 194 41.63 21.87 -66.69
C VAL A 194 41.99 23.17 -67.43
N GLU A 195 42.52 23.07 -68.64
CA GLU A 195 42.89 24.24 -69.44
C GLU A 195 41.67 25.11 -69.82
N THR A 196 40.49 24.51 -70.05
CA THR A 196 39.28 25.28 -70.36
C THR A 196 38.78 26.05 -69.13
N HIS A 197 38.89 25.47 -67.93
CA HIS A 197 38.59 26.18 -66.67
C HIS A 197 39.51 27.38 -66.46
N ILE A 198 40.83 27.20 -66.65
CA ILE A 198 41.81 28.30 -66.53
C ILE A 198 41.49 29.40 -67.55
N ARG A 199 41.14 29.03 -68.81
CA ARG A 199 40.76 29.97 -69.86
C ARG A 199 39.53 30.79 -69.51
N GLU A 200 38.47 30.12 -69.05
CA GLU A 200 37.21 30.79 -68.69
C GLU A 200 37.39 31.68 -67.47
N ASN A 201 38.10 31.22 -66.44
CA ASN A 201 38.35 32.01 -65.24
C ASN A 201 39.23 33.23 -65.54
N ALA A 202 40.31 33.07 -66.31
CA ALA A 202 41.14 34.20 -66.74
C ALA A 202 40.32 35.21 -67.57
N ARG A 203 39.48 34.74 -68.49
CA ARG A 203 38.55 35.61 -69.26
C ARG A 203 37.57 36.34 -68.34
N ARG A 204 36.97 35.65 -67.37
CA ARG A 204 36.05 36.26 -66.38
C ARG A 204 36.76 37.35 -65.58
N ILE A 205 37.95 37.08 -65.05
CA ILE A 205 38.74 38.05 -64.28
C ILE A 205 39.10 39.27 -65.14
N VAL A 206 39.59 39.06 -66.35
CA VAL A 206 39.91 40.16 -67.29
C VAL A 206 38.67 40.96 -67.63
N SER A 207 37.54 40.30 -67.93
CA SER A 207 36.27 40.99 -68.21
C SER A 207 35.75 41.78 -67.01
N ALA A 208 35.86 41.24 -65.79
CA ALA A 208 35.43 41.90 -64.56
C ALA A 208 36.31 43.12 -64.26
N ARG A 209 37.64 43.00 -64.43
CA ARG A 209 38.59 44.12 -64.32
C ARG A 209 38.32 45.19 -65.38
N LEU A 210 38.06 44.81 -66.63
CA LEU A 210 37.70 45.73 -67.70
C LEU A 210 36.36 46.43 -67.44
N SER A 211 35.36 45.72 -66.91
CA SER A 211 34.07 46.32 -66.53
C SER A 211 34.20 47.26 -65.33
N ALA A 212 35.05 46.95 -64.35
CA ALA A 212 35.32 47.81 -63.21
C ALA A 212 36.13 49.05 -63.60
N ALA A 213 37.00 48.94 -64.60
CA ALA A 213 37.75 50.05 -65.15
C ALA A 213 36.93 50.95 -66.08
N ARG A 214 35.76 50.50 -66.56
CA ARG A 214 34.84 51.33 -67.33
C ARG A 214 34.17 52.35 -66.40
N THR A 215 34.29 53.62 -66.76
CA THR A 215 33.53 54.69 -66.11
C THR A 215 32.02 54.45 -66.33
N PRO A 216 31.18 54.58 -65.28
CA PRO A 216 29.75 54.37 -65.42
C PRO A 216 29.18 55.41 -66.39
N SER A 217 28.63 54.94 -67.52
CA SER A 217 28.08 55.81 -68.57
C SER A 217 26.70 56.36 -68.23
N THR A 218 26.09 55.95 -67.11
CA THR A 218 24.75 56.38 -66.71
C THR A 218 24.73 56.64 -65.20
N LEU A 219 24.18 57.80 -64.82
CA LEU A 219 23.92 58.14 -63.42
C LEU A 219 22.91 57.14 -62.84
N ALA A 220 23.23 56.56 -61.68
CA ALA A 220 22.27 55.71 -60.96
C ALA A 220 21.01 56.54 -60.65
N PRO A 221 19.79 56.07 -60.99
CA PRO A 221 18.58 56.82 -60.73
C PRO A 221 18.39 56.99 -59.22
N TYR A 222 18.17 58.23 -58.80
CA TYR A 222 17.71 58.58 -57.46
C TYR A 222 16.17 58.58 -57.46
N PRO A 223 15.49 57.94 -56.48
CA PRO A 223 16.02 57.25 -55.30
C PRO A 223 16.29 55.75 -55.52
N PRO A 224 17.10 55.09 -54.67
CA PRO A 224 17.36 53.65 -54.73
C PRO A 224 16.07 52.84 -54.61
N SER A 225 16.00 51.71 -55.31
CA SER A 225 14.77 50.91 -55.48
C SER A 225 14.27 50.20 -54.21
N ASP A 226 15.03 50.24 -53.12
CA ASP A 226 14.64 49.64 -51.85
C ASP A 226 13.60 50.53 -51.14
N LYS A 227 12.34 50.15 -51.30
CA LYS A 227 11.16 50.78 -50.67
C LYS A 227 10.87 50.21 -49.28
N SER A 228 11.84 49.64 -48.58
CA SER A 228 11.61 49.19 -47.21
C SER A 228 11.40 50.42 -46.33
N THR A 229 10.20 50.55 -45.76
CA THR A 229 9.84 51.68 -44.90
C THR A 229 10.77 51.73 -43.70
N LEU A 230 11.25 52.92 -43.32
CA LEU A 230 12.05 53.17 -42.10
C LEU A 230 11.48 52.52 -40.83
N GLN A 231 10.15 52.31 -40.80
CA GLN A 231 9.44 51.62 -39.73
C GLN A 231 9.82 50.13 -39.58
N ALA A 232 10.19 49.45 -40.67
CA ALA A 232 10.63 48.06 -40.66
C ALA A 232 12.07 47.88 -40.16
N ALA A 233 12.87 48.95 -40.19
CA ALA A 233 14.26 48.97 -39.69
C ALA A 233 14.39 49.57 -38.27
N ALA A 234 13.27 49.99 -37.65
CA ALA A 234 13.30 50.70 -36.38
C ALA A 234 13.64 49.78 -35.18
N PRO A 235 14.44 50.25 -34.21
CA PRO A 235 14.91 49.47 -33.06
C PRO A 235 13.81 49.11 -32.03
N TYR A 236 12.59 49.63 -32.19
CA TYR A 236 11.43 49.30 -31.35
C TYR A 236 10.99 47.82 -31.46
N ASP A 237 11.35 47.15 -32.55
CA ASP A 237 11.04 45.74 -32.76
C ASP A 237 11.90 44.80 -31.91
N ALA A 238 12.98 45.29 -31.29
CA ALA A 238 13.84 44.50 -30.41
C ALA A 238 13.08 43.99 -29.17
N VAL A 239 12.23 44.83 -28.58
CA VAL A 239 11.40 44.47 -27.42
C VAL A 239 10.33 43.43 -27.81
N GLN A 240 9.76 43.56 -29.01
CA GLN A 240 8.84 42.54 -29.55
C GLN A 240 9.56 41.23 -29.88
N ARG A 241 10.81 41.29 -30.35
CA ARG A 241 11.63 40.10 -30.60
C ARG A 241 12.01 39.40 -29.29
N GLU A 242 12.35 40.14 -28.24
CA GLU A 242 12.62 39.57 -26.92
C GLU A 242 11.38 38.90 -26.31
N THR A 243 10.22 39.55 -26.36
CA THR A 243 8.95 38.96 -25.88
C THR A 243 8.56 37.71 -26.68
N ARG A 244 8.74 37.70 -28.01
CA ARG A 244 8.56 36.51 -28.86
C ARG A 244 9.58 35.40 -28.54
N LYS A 245 10.82 35.76 -28.23
CA LYS A 245 11.89 34.81 -27.85
C LYS A 245 11.61 34.19 -26.47
N GLN A 246 11.18 35.00 -25.51
CA GLN A 246 10.80 34.56 -24.16
C GLN A 246 9.57 33.64 -24.19
N THR A 247 8.54 33.95 -24.99
CA THR A 247 7.38 33.07 -25.16
C THR A 247 7.75 31.74 -25.82
N LYS A 248 8.71 31.73 -26.76
CA LYS A 248 9.26 30.49 -27.35
C LYS A 248 10.00 29.65 -26.29
N TYR A 249 10.85 30.26 -25.45
CA TYR A 249 11.54 29.57 -24.36
C TYR A 249 10.61 29.09 -23.24
N HIS A 250 9.55 29.84 -22.92
CA HIS A 250 8.56 29.44 -21.93
C HIS A 250 7.79 28.17 -22.38
N LYS A 251 7.51 28.03 -23.67
CA LYS A 251 6.89 26.80 -24.22
C LYS A 251 7.82 25.59 -24.12
N LEU A 252 9.13 25.79 -24.29
CA LEU A 252 10.14 24.73 -24.14
C LEU A 252 10.38 24.31 -22.68
N ARG A 253 10.17 25.22 -21.71
CA ARG A 253 10.24 24.92 -20.26
C ARG A 253 9.14 24.00 -19.73
N ARG A 254 8.09 23.69 -20.53
CA ARG A 254 7.05 22.71 -20.17
C ARG A 254 7.40 21.27 -20.54
N ILE A 255 8.65 20.97 -20.89
CA ILE A 255 9.18 19.61 -20.83
C ILE A 255 9.77 19.46 -19.42
N GLY A 256 8.91 19.15 -18.46
CA GLY A 256 9.30 19.01 -17.05
C GLY A 256 10.23 17.82 -16.82
N THR A 257 11.00 17.88 -15.73
CA THR A 257 11.86 16.80 -15.19
C THR A 257 11.08 15.66 -14.52
N SER A 258 9.76 15.64 -14.64
CA SER A 258 8.92 14.56 -14.14
C SER A 258 8.71 13.52 -15.22
N ASP A 259 8.99 12.25 -14.90
CA ASP A 259 8.64 11.09 -15.71
C ASP A 259 7.18 11.15 -16.17
N PHE A 260 6.93 10.64 -17.38
CA PHE A 260 5.60 10.48 -17.97
C PHE A 260 4.66 9.74 -17.01
N ALA A 261 3.89 10.49 -16.23
CA ALA A 261 2.83 9.93 -15.41
C ALA A 261 1.65 9.60 -16.32
N ALA A 262 1.24 8.33 -16.34
CA ALA A 262 0.05 7.87 -17.04
C ALA A 262 -1.15 8.77 -16.70
N VAL A 263 -1.93 9.12 -17.72
CA VAL A 263 -3.09 10.02 -17.66
C VAL A 263 -3.99 9.65 -16.47
N TYR A 264 -3.90 10.44 -15.41
CA TYR A 264 -4.70 10.32 -14.19
C TYR A 264 -5.95 11.18 -14.36
N ASN A 265 -7.13 10.54 -14.30
CA ASN A 265 -8.42 11.24 -14.36
C ASN A 265 -8.97 11.45 -12.94
N PRO A 266 -8.80 12.66 -12.34
CA PRO A 266 -9.20 12.92 -10.95
C PRO A 266 -10.72 12.87 -10.73
N ALA A 267 -11.53 12.97 -11.79
CA ALA A 267 -12.99 12.95 -11.67
C ALA A 267 -13.56 11.54 -11.40
N GLN A 268 -12.79 10.48 -11.63
CA GLN A 268 -13.23 9.09 -11.43
C GLN A 268 -12.53 8.38 -10.26
N ASP A 269 -11.67 9.07 -9.51
CA ASP A 269 -10.88 8.42 -8.46
C ASP A 269 -11.64 8.28 -7.13
N ASN A 270 -12.44 7.21 -7.04
CA ASN A 270 -13.06 6.77 -5.79
C ASN A 270 -12.09 6.07 -4.83
N THR A 271 -10.79 5.95 -5.14
CA THR A 271 -9.84 5.19 -4.31
C THR A 271 -9.49 5.90 -3.01
N ARG A 272 -9.54 7.24 -2.96
CA ARG A 272 -9.39 7.98 -1.69
C ARG A 272 -10.50 7.67 -0.68
N LYS A 273 -11.70 7.27 -1.15
CA LYS A 273 -12.79 6.78 -0.27
C LYS A 273 -12.64 5.30 0.11
N ARG A 274 -11.84 4.51 -0.62
CA ARG A 274 -11.60 3.07 -0.34
C ARG A 274 -10.33 2.82 0.50
N ASN A 275 -9.42 3.77 0.56
CA ASN A 275 -8.21 3.72 1.39
C ASN A 275 -8.37 4.42 2.74
N ALA A 276 -9.60 4.75 3.15
CA ALA A 276 -9.87 4.81 4.59
C ALA A 276 -9.77 3.37 5.09
N SER A 277 -8.74 3.09 5.89
CA SER A 277 -8.57 1.82 6.58
C SER A 277 -9.93 1.38 7.12
N GLY A 278 -10.47 0.28 6.60
CA GLY A 278 -11.72 -0.27 7.13
C GLY A 278 -11.56 -0.50 8.64
N ILE A 279 -12.66 -0.54 9.40
CA ILE A 279 -12.63 -0.75 10.87
C ILE A 279 -11.80 -1.99 11.27
N ASN A 280 -11.59 -2.93 10.32
CA ASN A 280 -10.84 -4.17 10.48
C ASN A 280 -9.43 -4.16 9.85
N ALA A 281 -8.96 -3.05 9.29
CA ALA A 281 -7.60 -2.92 8.78
C ALA A 281 -6.63 -2.70 9.96
N GLY A 282 -6.37 -3.80 10.68
CA GLY A 282 -5.27 -3.97 11.62
C GLY A 282 -4.96 -2.74 12.47
N VAL A 283 -5.81 -2.47 13.47
CA VAL A 283 -5.29 -1.81 14.67
C VAL A 283 -4.16 -2.72 15.15
N GLU A 284 -2.95 -2.18 15.26
CA GLU A 284 -1.81 -2.89 15.82
C GLU A 284 -2.28 -3.61 17.09
N TYR A 285 -2.13 -4.94 17.13
CA TYR A 285 -2.56 -5.71 18.29
C TYR A 285 -1.66 -5.32 19.47
N VAL A 286 -2.15 -4.39 20.27
CA VAL A 286 -1.52 -3.99 21.52
C VAL A 286 -2.01 -4.96 22.57
N ASP A 287 -1.12 -5.84 23.05
CA ASP A 287 -1.38 -6.70 24.21
C ASP A 287 -2.11 -5.91 25.31
N GLU A 288 -3.07 -6.54 26.01
CA GLU A 288 -3.92 -5.83 26.96
C GLU A 288 -3.16 -5.07 28.05
N TRP A 289 -1.97 -5.56 28.44
CA TRP A 289 -1.07 -4.91 29.40
C TRP A 289 -0.30 -3.71 28.84
N ARG A 290 -0.19 -3.59 27.51
CA ARG A 290 0.39 -2.44 26.80
C ARG A 290 -0.64 -1.39 26.40
N ASN A 291 -1.94 -1.67 26.50
CA ASN A 291 -2.98 -0.74 26.08
C ASN A 291 -3.15 0.41 27.10
N PRO A 292 -2.76 1.65 26.76
CA PRO A 292 -2.73 2.78 27.69
C PRO A 292 -4.13 3.21 28.18
N TYR A 293 -5.19 2.77 27.50
CA TYR A 293 -6.58 3.10 27.82
C TYR A 293 -7.27 2.03 28.68
N LYS A 294 -6.61 0.90 28.97
CA LYS A 294 -7.18 -0.24 29.73
C LYS A 294 -6.72 -0.32 31.20
N LYS A 295 -6.21 0.77 31.80
CA LYS A 295 -6.06 0.78 33.27
C LYS A 295 -7.42 0.62 33.94
N ARG A 296 -7.53 -0.30 34.92
CA ARG A 296 -8.69 -0.33 35.84
C ARG A 296 -8.65 0.93 36.69
N GLY A 297 -9.64 1.80 36.50
CA GLY A 297 -9.87 3.01 37.29
C GLY A 297 -9.82 4.28 36.43
N VAL A 298 -10.80 5.17 36.64
CA VAL A 298 -10.83 6.51 36.04
C VAL A 298 -9.59 7.27 36.54
N PRO A 299 -8.77 7.86 35.65
CA PRO A 299 -7.63 8.68 36.07
C PRO A 299 -8.12 9.77 37.02
N ARG A 300 -7.57 9.82 38.24
CA ARG A 300 -8.04 10.79 39.23
C ARG A 300 -7.42 12.17 39.00
N ASN A 301 -6.21 12.23 38.42
CA ASN A 301 -5.47 13.47 38.21
C ASN A 301 -4.67 13.49 36.88
N LYS A 302 -4.36 14.70 36.37
CA LYS A 302 -3.52 14.90 35.16
C LYS A 302 -2.11 14.28 35.26
N ARG A 303 -1.60 14.08 36.47
CA ARG A 303 -0.30 13.45 36.74
C ARG A 303 -0.27 11.96 36.35
N ASP A 304 -1.42 11.28 36.41
CA ASP A 304 -1.56 9.86 36.06
C ASP A 304 -1.47 9.58 34.54
N LEU A 305 -1.47 10.66 33.74
CA LEU A 305 -1.36 10.65 32.28
C LEU A 305 0.08 10.88 31.79
N LEU A 306 1.04 11.13 32.69
CA LEU A 306 2.42 11.40 32.31
C LEU A 306 3.17 10.10 31.93
N PRO A 307 3.82 10.03 30.75
CA PRO A 307 4.50 8.82 30.27
C PRO A 307 5.58 8.29 31.20
N GLN A 308 6.25 9.17 31.96
CA GLN A 308 7.39 8.83 32.82
C GLN A 308 7.01 8.11 34.12
N LEU A 309 5.75 8.27 34.57
CA LEU A 309 5.17 7.57 35.73
C LEU A 309 4.30 6.39 35.31
N SER A 310 4.28 6.09 34.00
CA SER A 310 3.56 4.98 33.44
C SER A 310 4.37 3.69 33.55
N THR A 311 3.70 2.58 33.83
CA THR A 311 4.28 1.23 33.73
C THR A 311 4.42 0.76 32.27
N LEU A 312 4.18 1.65 31.29
CA LEU A 312 4.39 1.41 29.86
C LEU A 312 5.80 0.86 29.62
N GLY A 313 5.88 -0.36 29.09
CA GLY A 313 7.14 -1.04 28.76
C GLY A 313 7.81 -1.79 29.92
N ARG A 314 7.26 -1.76 31.15
CA ARG A 314 7.76 -2.57 32.27
C ARG A 314 6.87 -3.80 32.48
N HIS A 315 7.46 -4.99 32.45
CA HIS A 315 6.78 -6.21 32.88
C HIS A 315 6.35 -6.08 34.36
N PRO A 316 5.17 -6.60 34.78
CA PRO A 316 4.79 -6.62 36.18
C PRO A 316 5.73 -7.57 36.95
N ALA A 317 6.15 -7.18 38.15
CA ALA A 317 7.03 -8.00 39.01
C ALA A 317 6.39 -9.33 39.45
N THR A 318 5.07 -9.48 39.28
CA THR A 318 4.32 -10.72 39.51
C THR A 318 3.56 -11.09 38.24
N PRO A 319 3.58 -12.37 37.81
CA PRO A 319 2.87 -12.82 36.63
C PRO A 319 1.35 -12.66 36.81
N PHE A 320 0.67 -12.28 35.74
CA PHE A 320 -0.75 -11.98 35.72
C PHE A 320 -1.57 -13.28 35.81
N TYR A 321 -2.35 -13.45 36.88
CA TYR A 321 -3.36 -14.50 36.94
C TYR A 321 -4.69 -13.94 36.44
N LEU A 322 -5.18 -14.47 35.32
CA LEU A 322 -6.54 -14.20 34.84
C LEU A 322 -7.54 -14.73 35.87
N THR A 323 -8.47 -13.89 36.30
CA THR A 323 -9.54 -14.24 37.25
C THR A 323 -10.62 -15.14 36.66
N PHE A 324 -10.52 -15.47 35.36
CA PHE A 324 -11.41 -16.37 34.66
C PHE A 324 -10.62 -17.55 34.10
N GLY A 325 -10.78 -18.71 34.71
CA GLY A 325 -10.24 -19.97 34.19
C GLY A 325 -9.53 -20.77 35.27
N GLY A 326 -10.21 -21.80 35.79
CA GLY A 326 -9.55 -22.80 36.62
C GLY A 326 -8.54 -23.59 35.78
N ASN A 327 -7.26 -23.29 35.96
CA ASN A 327 -6.20 -24.27 36.20
C ASN A 327 -4.92 -23.50 36.53
N LYS A 328 -4.31 -23.82 37.67
CA LYS A 328 -3.11 -23.17 38.20
C LYS A 328 -1.83 -23.68 37.52
N SER A 329 -1.81 -23.85 36.19
CA SER A 329 -0.58 -24.19 35.48
C SER A 329 0.20 -22.91 35.19
N LYS A 330 1.42 -22.83 35.74
CA LYS A 330 2.37 -21.76 35.41
C LYS A 330 2.85 -21.98 33.98
N VAL A 331 2.42 -21.12 33.05
CA VAL A 331 3.03 -21.05 31.72
C VAL A 331 4.28 -20.19 31.84
N LEU A 332 5.46 -20.81 31.75
CA LEU A 332 6.71 -20.10 31.50
C LEU A 332 6.86 -19.87 29.99
N ALA A 333 7.58 -18.82 29.61
CA ALA A 333 7.62 -18.25 28.25
C ALA A 333 8.14 -19.16 27.12
N ASN A 334 8.37 -20.45 27.37
CA ASN A 334 9.01 -21.38 26.43
C ASN A 334 8.13 -22.61 26.07
N ASP A 335 6.80 -22.50 26.12
CA ASP A 335 5.85 -23.53 25.62
C ASP A 335 6.10 -24.98 26.12
N ARG A 336 6.69 -25.17 27.32
CA ARG A 336 6.69 -26.45 28.01
C ARG A 336 5.61 -26.46 29.08
N PHE A 337 4.65 -27.38 28.95
CA PHE A 337 3.69 -27.72 29.99
C PHE A 337 4.36 -28.67 30.98
N ASP A 338 4.56 -28.24 32.22
CA ASP A 338 4.70 -29.18 33.34
C ASP A 338 3.30 -29.67 33.71
N VAL A 339 3.14 -31.00 33.76
CA VAL A 339 1.90 -31.70 34.17
C VAL A 339 1.62 -31.48 35.64
#